data_AF-A0AAN7FKW9-F1
#
_entry.id   AF-A0AAN7FKW9-F1
#
_cell.length_a   1.000
_cell.length_b   1.000
_cell.length_c   1.000
_cell.angle_alpha   90.00
_cell.angle_beta   90.00
_cell.angle_gamma   90.00
#
_symmetry.space_group_name_H-M   'P 1'
#
loop_
_entity.id
_entity.type
_entity.pdbx_description
1 polymer ?
#
loop_
_entity_poly.entity_id
_entity_poly.type
_entity_poly.pdbx_seq_one_letter_code
_entity_poly.pdbx_strand_id
1 'polypeptide(L)'
;MYYFKLGATGAAISTALSQYIVTFLLIWHLNKRAVLLPPKLGSLQFGGYLKSGGFLLGRTLAVLITMTLGTSMAARQGPVAMAAHQICIQVWLAVSLLTDALAAAGQVNLIEYRNIIIDAQSSVSGAGRGAKEANLYTEIAERIYSYGITRHCHVPEIEQGLSDAANSKITVNFTPHLMPMIRGMQSTIYLEMAPGVTIEDLYQQLKISYEDEEFVVLLERGVVPRTHNVRGSNYCFINVFPDRIPGRAIITSVKLVAD
;
A
#
# COMPACT_ATOMS: atom_id res chain seq x y z
N MET A 1 9.08 28.39 -15.35
CA MET A 1 9.31 29.05 -14.05
C MET A 1 10.05 30.40 -14.15
N TYR A 2 10.83 30.69 -15.20
CA TYR A 2 11.76 31.84 -15.21
C TYR A 2 11.39 33.07 -16.06
N TYR A 3 10.30 33.08 -16.85
CA TYR A 3 9.97 34.26 -17.67
C TYR A 3 9.00 35.26 -17.00
N PHE A 4 8.00 34.76 -16.26
CA PHE A 4 6.95 35.60 -15.64
C PHE A 4 7.15 35.89 -14.15
N LYS A 5 8.24 35.40 -13.52
CA LYS A 5 8.53 35.57 -12.08
C LYS A 5 7.40 35.18 -11.10
N LEU A 6 6.47 34.30 -11.52
CA LEU A 6 5.30 33.90 -10.70
C LEU A 6 5.58 32.79 -9.66
N GLY A 7 6.82 32.29 -9.56
CA GLY A 7 7.22 31.30 -8.54
C GLY A 7 6.33 30.05 -8.50
N ALA A 8 6.03 29.57 -7.28
CA ALA A 8 5.15 28.43 -7.04
C ALA A 8 3.68 28.68 -7.46
N THR A 9 3.22 29.94 -7.37
CA THR A 9 1.87 30.33 -7.80
C THR A 9 1.67 30.11 -9.30
N GLY A 10 2.70 30.40 -10.10
CA GLY A 10 2.68 30.13 -11.54
C GLY A 10 2.57 28.64 -11.88
N ALA A 11 3.20 27.77 -11.09
CA ALA A 11 3.08 26.32 -11.24
C ALA A 11 1.65 25.85 -10.93
N ALA A 12 1.06 26.33 -9.83
CA ALA A 12 -0.32 26.00 -9.45
C ALA A 12 -1.34 26.46 -10.51
N ILE A 13 -1.20 27.70 -11.01
CA ILE A 13 -2.07 28.23 -12.07
C ILE A 13 -1.94 27.40 -13.35
N SER A 14 -0.71 27.03 -13.73
CA SER A 14 -0.47 26.21 -14.92
C SER A 14 -1.12 24.83 -14.80
N THR A 15 -1.04 24.18 -13.63
CA THR A 15 -1.68 22.89 -13.41
C THR A 15 -3.20 23.01 -13.49
N ALA A 16 -3.80 24.00 -12.84
CA ALA A 16 -5.25 24.22 -12.90
C ALA A 16 -5.70 24.51 -14.35
N LEU A 17 -5.02 25.40 -15.07
CA LEU A 17 -5.32 25.69 -16.47
C LEU A 17 -5.22 24.43 -17.33
N SER A 18 -4.19 23.60 -17.12
CA SER A 18 -4.00 22.37 -17.88
C SER A 18 -5.15 21.39 -17.69
N GLN A 19 -5.66 21.26 -16.46
CA GLN A 19 -6.78 20.36 -16.15
C GLN A 19 -8.08 20.84 -16.81
N TYR A 20 -8.35 22.16 -16.80
CA TYR A 20 -9.51 22.73 -17.48
C TYR A 20 -9.41 22.59 -19.00
N ILE A 21 -8.22 22.80 -19.57
CA ILE A 21 -7.99 22.62 -21.01
C ILE A 21 -8.19 21.15 -21.41
N VAL A 22 -7.62 20.21 -20.66
CA VAL A 22 -7.80 18.77 -20.93
C VAL A 22 -9.27 18.39 -20.81
N THR A 23 -9.96 18.84 -19.78
CA THR A 23 -11.40 18.59 -19.61
C THR A 23 -12.21 19.12 -20.80
N PHE A 24 -11.93 20.34 -21.24
CA PHE A 24 -12.57 20.92 -22.41
C PHE A 24 -12.28 20.12 -23.70
N LEU A 25 -11.03 19.73 -23.94
CA LEU A 25 -10.63 18.93 -25.09
C LEU A 25 -11.29 17.55 -25.09
N LEU A 26 -11.39 16.90 -23.92
CA LEU A 26 -12.07 15.63 -23.75
C LEU A 26 -13.57 15.75 -24.05
N ILE A 27 -14.24 16.75 -23.48
CA ILE A 27 -15.67 17.02 -23.75
C ILE A 27 -15.89 17.31 -25.23
N TRP A 28 -15.02 18.12 -25.85
CA TRP A 28 -15.07 18.41 -27.28
C TRP A 28 -14.88 17.15 -28.14
N HIS A 29 -13.94 16.28 -27.78
CA HIS A 29 -13.71 15.01 -28.47
C HIS A 29 -14.89 14.05 -28.28
N LEU A 30 -15.47 13.98 -27.08
CA LEU A 30 -16.65 13.19 -26.78
C LEU A 30 -17.85 13.66 -27.58
N ASN A 31 -18.07 14.98 -27.70
CA ASN A 31 -19.19 15.55 -28.45
C ASN A 31 -19.14 15.23 -29.95
N LYS A 32 -17.94 14.91 -30.49
CA LYS A 32 -17.80 14.42 -31.87
C LYS A 32 -18.18 12.95 -32.05
N ARG A 33 -18.18 12.15 -30.97
CA ARG A 33 -18.45 10.69 -31.01
C ARG A 33 -19.79 10.31 -30.36
N ALA A 34 -20.36 11.17 -29.52
CA ALA A 34 -21.61 10.95 -28.82
C ALA A 34 -22.38 12.26 -28.69
N VAL A 35 -23.70 12.21 -28.90
CA VAL A 35 -24.59 13.36 -28.63
C VAL A 35 -24.66 13.55 -27.11
N LEU A 36 -23.95 14.56 -26.61
CA LEU A 36 -24.00 14.93 -25.19
C LEU A 36 -25.35 15.62 -24.91
N LEU A 37 -26.34 14.84 -24.47
CA LEU A 37 -27.58 15.40 -23.92
C LEU A 37 -27.26 16.09 -22.59
N PRO A 38 -27.71 17.34 -22.36
CA PRO A 38 -27.51 18.00 -21.08
C PRO A 38 -28.14 17.14 -19.98
N PRO A 39 -27.38 16.80 -18.91
CA PRO A 39 -27.88 15.92 -17.87
C PRO A 39 -29.13 16.56 -17.26
N LYS A 40 -30.26 15.83 -17.30
CA LYS A 40 -31.48 16.27 -16.60
C LYS A 40 -31.16 16.25 -15.10
N LEU A 41 -30.96 17.45 -14.53
CA LEU A 41 -30.58 17.65 -13.12
C LEU A 41 -31.49 16.89 -12.13
N GLY A 42 -32.77 16.69 -12.47
CA GLY A 42 -33.73 15.92 -11.66
C GLY A 42 -33.62 14.39 -11.73
N SER A 43 -32.76 13.83 -12.59
CA SER A 43 -32.54 12.37 -12.72
C SER A 43 -31.21 11.88 -12.13
N LEU A 44 -30.36 12.81 -11.67
CA LEU A 44 -29.13 12.49 -10.97
C LEU A 44 -29.49 12.04 -9.55
N GLN A 45 -29.34 10.75 -9.25
CA GLN A 45 -29.54 10.18 -7.91
C GLN A 45 -28.40 10.54 -6.95
N PHE A 46 -28.07 11.84 -6.84
CA PHE A 46 -27.01 12.37 -5.99
C PHE A 46 -27.19 11.93 -4.54
N GLY A 47 -28.43 11.85 -4.05
CA GLY A 47 -28.73 11.38 -2.69
C GLY A 47 -28.36 9.91 -2.45
N GLY A 48 -28.48 9.03 -3.45
CA GLY A 48 -28.06 7.63 -3.35
C GLY A 48 -26.54 7.49 -3.34
N TYR A 49 -25.87 8.24 -4.22
CA TYR A 49 -24.41 8.27 -4.33
C TYR A 49 -23.74 8.87 -3.09
N LEU A 50 -24.32 9.92 -2.51
CA LEU A 50 -23.83 10.53 -1.28
C LEU A 50 -24.11 9.66 -0.05
N LYS A 51 -25.15 8.81 -0.10
CA LYS A 51 -25.48 7.87 0.99
C LYS A 51 -24.62 6.60 0.96
N SER A 52 -24.23 6.10 -0.22
CA SER A 52 -23.32 4.95 -0.34
C SER A 52 -21.83 5.34 -0.30
N GLY A 53 -21.48 6.48 -0.87
CA GLY A 53 -20.09 6.96 -0.98
C GLY A 53 -19.70 8.04 0.01
N GLY A 54 -20.63 8.64 0.76
CA GLY A 54 -20.36 9.78 1.62
C GLY A 54 -19.44 9.48 2.81
N PHE A 55 -19.54 8.27 3.38
CA PHE A 55 -18.62 7.83 4.44
C PHE A 55 -17.21 7.59 3.90
N LEU A 56 -17.10 7.01 2.71
CA LEU A 56 -15.82 6.79 2.03
C LEU A 56 -15.17 8.13 1.66
N LEU A 57 -15.91 9.00 0.97
CA LEU A 57 -15.48 10.36 0.63
C LEU A 57 -15.11 11.17 1.88
N GLY A 58 -15.90 11.05 2.96
CA GLY A 58 -15.62 11.70 4.24
C GLY A 58 -14.31 11.21 4.87
N ARG A 59 -14.06 9.89 4.88
CA ARG A 59 -12.76 9.31 5.31
C ARG A 59 -11.62 9.81 4.43
N THR A 60 -11.77 9.74 3.11
CA THR A 60 -10.72 10.17 2.16
C THR A 60 -10.39 11.65 2.33
N LEU A 61 -11.40 12.52 2.49
CA LEU A 61 -11.21 13.95 2.76
C LEU A 61 -10.56 14.19 4.13
N ALA A 62 -11.00 13.52 5.18
CA ALA A 62 -10.44 13.68 6.52
C ALA A 62 -8.94 13.28 6.56
N VAL A 63 -8.60 12.18 5.89
CA VAL A 63 -7.22 11.70 5.74
C VAL A 63 -6.39 12.69 4.92
N LEU A 64 -6.87 13.12 3.75
CA LEU A 64 -6.19 14.11 2.90
C LEU A 64 -5.94 15.43 3.63
N ILE A 65 -6.94 15.93 4.36
CA ILE A 65 -6.83 17.19 5.12
C ILE A 65 -5.79 17.04 6.23
N THR A 66 -5.85 15.94 6.99
CA THR A 66 -4.89 15.66 8.08
C THR A 66 -3.47 15.54 7.54
N MET A 67 -3.30 14.82 6.42
CA MET A 67 -2.00 14.62 5.77
C MET A 67 -1.45 15.92 5.20
N THR A 68 -2.30 16.76 4.59
CA THR A 68 -1.92 18.07 4.05
C THR A 68 -1.53 19.05 5.16
N LEU A 69 -2.31 19.10 6.25
CA LEU A 69 -2.02 19.95 7.40
C LEU A 69 -0.75 19.50 8.14
N GLY A 70 -0.59 18.20 8.36
CA GLY A 70 0.62 17.63 8.96
C GLY A 70 1.87 17.95 8.13
N THR A 71 1.78 17.80 6.81
CA THR A 71 2.89 18.13 5.88
C THR A 71 3.19 19.62 5.92
N SER A 72 2.17 20.47 5.91
CA SER A 72 2.32 21.93 6.01
C SER A 72 2.97 22.35 7.34
N MET A 73 2.62 21.73 8.45
CA MET A 73 3.22 22.01 9.76
C MET A 73 4.67 21.51 9.84
N ALA A 74 4.96 20.30 9.36
CA ALA A 74 6.32 19.77 9.28
C ALA A 74 7.23 20.65 8.40
N ALA A 75 6.70 21.25 7.33
CA ALA A 75 7.46 22.12 6.42
C ALA A 75 7.97 23.37 7.12
N ARG A 76 7.20 23.87 8.08
CA ARG A 76 7.52 25.07 8.87
C ARG A 76 8.56 24.82 9.96
N GLN A 77 8.73 23.57 10.38
CA GLN A 77 9.70 23.19 11.42
C GLN A 77 11.08 22.85 10.86
N GLY A 78 11.20 22.77 9.53
CA GLY A 78 12.48 22.64 8.83
C GLY A 78 12.74 21.25 8.21
N PRO A 79 13.90 21.09 7.57
CA PRO A 79 14.17 19.94 6.68
C PRO A 79 14.15 18.59 7.39
N VAL A 80 14.57 18.55 8.66
CA VAL A 80 14.64 17.32 9.47
C VAL A 80 13.26 16.85 9.90
N ALA A 81 12.37 17.78 10.28
CA ALA A 81 10.98 17.47 10.62
C ALA A 81 10.18 17.03 9.37
N MET A 82 10.46 17.63 8.21
CA MET A 82 9.87 17.21 6.94
C MET A 82 10.31 15.79 6.53
N ALA A 83 11.59 15.46 6.71
CA ALA A 83 12.09 14.12 6.45
C ALA A 83 11.43 13.06 7.37
N ALA A 84 11.32 13.35 8.68
CA ALA A 84 10.63 12.48 9.63
C ALA A 84 9.12 12.31 9.30
N HIS A 85 8.45 13.38 8.88
CA HIS A 85 7.05 13.35 8.46
C HIS A 85 6.83 12.54 7.17
N GLN A 86 7.75 12.63 6.20
CA GLN A 86 7.71 11.80 4.99
C GLN A 86 7.93 10.31 5.28
N ILE A 87 8.84 9.98 6.21
CA ILE A 87 9.07 8.60 6.65
C ILE A 87 7.80 8.04 7.32
N CYS A 88 7.15 8.80 8.20
CA CYS A 88 5.89 8.38 8.84
C CYS A 88 4.75 8.18 7.83
N ILE A 89 4.64 9.05 6.81
CA ILE A 89 3.63 8.91 5.74
C ILE A 89 3.91 7.68 4.86
N GLN A 90 5.17 7.38 4.58
CA GLN A 90 5.53 6.22 3.75
C GLN A 90 5.45 4.90 4.50
N VAL A 91 5.70 4.88 5.81
CA VAL A 91 5.42 3.73 6.70
C VAL A 91 3.91 3.45 6.74
N TRP A 92 3.08 4.49 6.83
CA TRP A 92 1.61 4.40 6.79
C TRP A 92 1.09 3.83 5.47
N LEU A 93 1.67 4.21 4.33
CA LEU A 93 1.37 3.63 3.01
C LEU A 93 1.87 2.18 2.85
N ALA A 94 3.00 1.86 3.48
CA ALA A 94 3.65 0.56 3.35
C ALA A 94 2.94 -0.56 4.13
N VAL A 95 2.22 -0.24 5.20
CA VAL A 95 1.31 -1.19 5.86
C VAL A 95 -0.01 -1.24 5.12
N SER A 96 -0.58 -0.11 4.68
CA SER A 96 -1.77 -0.10 3.81
C SER A 96 -1.63 -1.04 2.61
N LEU A 97 -0.52 -1.02 1.86
CA LEU A 97 -0.36 -1.88 0.67
C LEU A 97 -0.23 -3.39 0.96
N LEU A 98 0.35 -3.78 2.09
CA LEU A 98 0.38 -5.18 2.55
C LEU A 98 -0.99 -5.62 3.06
N THR A 99 -1.74 -4.69 3.63
CA THR A 99 -3.10 -4.91 4.05
C THR A 99 -4.06 -4.91 2.86
N ASP A 100 -3.78 -4.15 1.80
CA ASP A 100 -4.56 -4.10 0.57
C ASP A 100 -4.44 -5.41 -0.22
N ALA A 101 -3.32 -6.12 -0.14
CA ALA A 101 -3.15 -7.42 -0.82
C ALA A 101 -3.97 -8.53 -0.16
N LEU A 102 -4.03 -8.53 1.18
CA LEU A 102 -4.96 -9.41 1.90
C LEU A 102 -6.40 -8.87 1.85
N ALA A 103 -6.60 -7.56 1.77
CA ALA A 103 -7.91 -6.93 1.66
C ALA A 103 -8.56 -7.26 0.33
N ALA A 104 -7.81 -7.24 -0.77
CA ALA A 104 -8.30 -7.57 -2.10
C ALA A 104 -8.75 -9.04 -2.19
N ALA A 105 -8.02 -9.96 -1.53
CA ALA A 105 -8.43 -11.36 -1.42
C ALA A 105 -9.58 -11.56 -0.41
N GLY A 106 -9.60 -10.76 0.66
CA GLY A 106 -10.63 -10.78 1.68
C GLY A 106 -11.99 -10.23 1.23
N GLN A 107 -12.00 -9.13 0.48
CA GLN A 107 -13.22 -8.49 0.00
C GLN A 107 -14.09 -9.42 -0.87
N VAL A 108 -13.50 -10.48 -1.42
CA VAL A 108 -14.19 -11.50 -2.23
C VAL A 108 -14.40 -12.82 -1.45
N ASN A 109 -14.13 -12.84 -0.14
CA ASN A 109 -14.20 -14.01 0.75
C ASN A 109 -13.38 -15.22 0.23
N LEU A 110 -12.26 -14.97 -0.45
CA LEU A 110 -11.44 -16.05 -0.99
C LEU A 110 -10.54 -16.72 0.05
N ILE A 111 -10.37 -16.07 1.20
CA ILE A 111 -9.52 -16.52 2.29
C ILE A 111 -10.32 -16.65 3.57
N GLU A 112 -9.88 -17.56 4.43
CA GLU A 112 -10.34 -17.68 5.79
C GLU A 112 -9.53 -16.74 6.67
N TYR A 113 -10.25 -16.02 7.51
CA TYR A 113 -9.76 -14.92 8.34
C TYR A 113 -9.12 -15.35 9.67
N ARG A 114 -8.82 -16.65 9.78
CA ARG A 114 -8.21 -17.30 10.94
C ARG A 114 -6.83 -17.82 10.57
N ASN A 115 -5.97 -17.98 11.57
CA ASN A 115 -4.67 -18.62 11.43
C ASN A 115 -3.75 -17.98 10.37
N ILE A 116 -3.87 -16.67 10.16
CA ILE A 116 -2.98 -15.91 9.28
C ILE A 116 -1.63 -15.76 9.99
N ILE A 117 -0.59 -16.31 9.40
CA ILE A 117 0.78 -16.28 9.92
C ILE A 117 1.63 -15.44 8.96
N ILE A 118 2.32 -14.45 9.49
CA ILE A 118 3.19 -13.54 8.74
C ILE A 118 4.60 -13.68 9.31
N ASP A 119 5.48 -14.27 8.51
CA ASP A 119 6.92 -14.29 8.77
C ASP A 119 7.59 -13.22 7.89
N ALA A 120 8.04 -12.15 8.53
CA ALA A 120 8.61 -10.99 7.84
C ALA A 120 10.13 -10.95 8.05
N GLN A 121 10.88 -10.76 6.97
CA GLN A 121 12.33 -10.59 7.00
C GLN A 121 12.66 -9.17 6.58
N SER A 122 13.22 -8.37 7.50
CA SER A 122 13.54 -6.96 7.27
C SER A 122 15.04 -6.73 7.32
N SER A 123 15.53 -5.85 6.45
CA SER A 123 16.88 -5.32 6.53
C SER A 123 17.07 -4.44 7.77
N VAL A 124 18.35 -4.23 8.10
CA VAL A 124 18.80 -3.41 9.24
C VAL A 124 18.32 -1.98 9.15
N SER A 125 18.23 -1.42 7.94
CA SER A 125 17.90 0.00 7.78
C SER A 125 16.52 0.37 8.33
N GLY A 126 15.60 -0.60 8.44
CA GLY A 126 14.30 -0.40 9.08
C GLY A 126 14.36 -0.15 10.59
N ALA A 127 15.49 -0.47 11.23
CA ALA A 127 15.75 -0.11 12.63
C ALA A 127 16.13 1.38 12.81
N GLY A 128 16.29 2.11 11.69
CA GLY A 128 16.67 3.52 11.63
C GLY A 128 18.17 3.77 11.83
N ARG A 129 18.55 5.05 11.76
CA ARG A 129 19.96 5.50 11.86
C ARG A 129 20.44 5.77 13.30
N GLY A 130 19.66 5.38 14.31
CA GLY A 130 20.04 5.57 15.71
C GLY A 130 21.26 4.73 16.09
N ALA A 131 22.23 5.33 16.78
CA ALA A 131 23.39 4.62 17.29
C ALA A 131 22.99 3.72 18.47
N LYS A 132 22.75 2.45 18.19
CA LYS A 132 22.46 1.40 19.16
C LYS A 132 23.47 0.27 18.97
N GLU A 133 23.94 -0.32 20.06
CA GLU A 133 24.88 -1.45 20.02
C GLU A 133 24.35 -2.60 19.15
N ALA A 134 23.06 -2.91 19.30
CA ALA A 134 22.36 -3.92 18.49
C ALA A 134 22.36 -3.63 16.97
N ASN A 135 22.64 -2.38 16.57
CA ASN A 135 22.70 -1.96 15.16
C ASN A 135 24.15 -1.86 14.63
N LEU A 136 25.15 -2.25 15.42
CA LEU A 136 26.54 -2.26 14.97
C LEU A 136 26.77 -3.36 13.93
N TYR A 137 27.67 -3.09 12.98
CA TYR A 137 28.01 -4.06 11.94
C TYR A 137 28.45 -5.41 12.52
N THR A 138 29.25 -5.39 13.59
CA THR A 138 29.74 -6.61 14.26
C THR A 138 28.65 -7.42 14.94
N GLU A 139 27.53 -6.79 15.33
CA GLU A 139 26.40 -7.47 15.96
C GLU A 139 25.42 -8.07 14.93
N ILE A 140 25.42 -7.53 13.72
CA ILE A 140 24.48 -7.85 12.66
C ILE A 140 25.08 -8.80 11.62
N ALA A 141 26.33 -8.57 11.21
CA ALA A 141 26.95 -9.34 10.14
C ALA A 141 26.93 -10.83 10.50
N GLU A 142 26.59 -11.69 9.52
CA GLU A 142 26.45 -13.14 9.69
C GLU A 142 25.39 -13.59 10.71
N ARG A 143 24.52 -12.68 11.18
CA ARG A 143 23.48 -12.98 12.18
C ARG A 143 22.08 -12.74 11.63
N ILE A 144 21.18 -13.68 11.93
CA ILE A 144 19.74 -13.50 11.82
C ILE A 144 19.11 -13.71 13.20
N TYR A 145 18.08 -12.95 13.52
CA TYR A 145 17.31 -13.17 14.75
C TYR A 145 15.90 -12.58 14.66
N SER A 146 14.95 -13.22 15.35
CA SER A 146 13.59 -12.71 15.51
C SER A 146 13.57 -11.60 16.56
N TYR A 147 12.71 -10.60 16.39
CA TYR A 147 12.51 -9.53 17.36
C TYR A 147 11.03 -9.19 17.48
N GLY A 148 10.62 -8.47 18.52
CA GLY A 148 9.21 -8.06 18.66
C GLY A 148 8.20 -9.21 18.63
N ILE A 149 8.62 -10.41 19.03
CA ILE A 149 7.79 -11.62 19.02
C ILE A 149 6.57 -11.37 19.90
N THR A 150 5.39 -11.78 19.42
CA THR A 150 4.08 -11.62 20.08
C THR A 150 3.58 -10.17 20.16
N ARG A 151 4.47 -9.19 20.33
CA ARG A 151 4.12 -7.78 20.47
C ARG A 151 5.07 -6.91 19.65
N HIS A 152 4.64 -6.59 18.43
CA HIS A 152 5.29 -5.62 17.56
C HIS A 152 4.38 -4.41 17.32
N CYS A 153 4.95 -3.22 17.16
CA CYS A 153 4.20 -1.98 16.98
C CYS A 153 3.31 -1.98 15.72
N HIS A 154 3.65 -2.79 14.71
CA HIS A 154 2.84 -2.92 13.48
C HIS A 154 1.70 -3.93 13.60
N VAL A 155 1.61 -4.76 14.65
CA VAL A 155 0.52 -5.74 14.77
C VAL A 155 -0.85 -5.07 14.77
N PRO A 156 -1.11 -4.02 15.57
CA PRO A 156 -2.41 -3.35 15.56
C PRO A 156 -2.74 -2.73 14.20
N GLU A 157 -1.73 -2.24 13.47
CA GLU A 157 -1.90 -1.61 12.16
C GLU A 157 -2.29 -2.65 11.09
N ILE A 158 -1.60 -3.79 11.08
CA ILE A 158 -1.92 -4.94 10.22
C ILE A 158 -3.32 -5.44 10.54
N GLU A 159 -3.61 -5.72 11.81
CA GLU A 159 -4.94 -6.21 12.22
C GLU A 159 -6.05 -5.22 11.89
N GLN A 160 -5.80 -3.91 12.04
CA GLN A 160 -6.77 -2.88 11.69
C GLN A 160 -7.10 -2.89 10.20
N GLY A 161 -6.11 -2.83 9.31
CA GLY A 161 -6.41 -2.81 7.87
C GLY A 161 -7.04 -4.12 7.38
N LEU A 162 -6.66 -5.26 7.97
CA LEU A 162 -7.28 -6.55 7.65
C LEU A 162 -8.72 -6.60 8.14
N SER A 163 -8.97 -6.06 9.33
CA SER A 163 -10.31 -6.02 9.91
C SER A 163 -11.25 -5.08 9.14
N ASP A 164 -10.75 -3.93 8.71
CA ASP A 164 -11.47 -2.99 7.85
C ASP A 164 -11.86 -3.65 6.53
N ALA A 165 -10.95 -4.41 5.92
CA ALA A 165 -11.20 -5.09 4.65
C ALA A 165 -12.13 -6.30 4.76
N ALA A 166 -11.99 -7.07 5.84
CA ALA A 166 -12.80 -8.24 6.11
C ALA A 166 -14.17 -7.92 6.70
N ASN A 167 -14.37 -6.66 7.12
CA ASN A 167 -15.52 -6.23 7.93
C ASN A 167 -15.77 -7.14 9.15
N SER A 168 -14.68 -7.61 9.76
CA SER A 168 -14.67 -8.54 10.89
C SER A 168 -13.38 -8.36 11.67
N LYS A 169 -13.36 -8.70 12.95
CA LYS A 169 -12.13 -8.60 13.75
C LYS A 169 -11.15 -9.70 13.37
N ILE A 170 -9.99 -9.30 12.85
CA ILE A 170 -8.89 -10.18 12.44
C ILE A 170 -7.80 -10.17 13.50
N THR A 171 -7.21 -11.34 13.74
CA THR A 171 -6.03 -11.49 14.59
C THR A 171 -4.98 -12.27 13.82
N VAL A 172 -3.74 -11.79 13.86
CA VAL A 172 -2.63 -12.36 13.09
C VAL A 172 -1.49 -12.80 13.99
N ASN A 173 -0.74 -13.80 13.55
CA ASN A 173 0.55 -14.11 14.15
C ASN A 173 1.66 -13.47 13.31
N PHE A 174 2.31 -12.44 13.85
CA PHE A 174 3.37 -11.69 13.15
C PHE A 174 4.71 -11.87 13.86
N THR A 175 5.71 -12.37 13.14
CA THR A 175 7.09 -12.50 13.64
C THR A 175 8.06 -11.85 12.66
N PRO A 176 8.67 -10.71 13.02
CA PRO A 176 9.71 -10.10 12.21
C PRO A 176 11.08 -10.66 12.56
N HIS A 177 11.92 -10.77 11.54
CA HIS A 177 13.30 -11.25 11.58
C HIS A 177 14.22 -10.16 11.02
N LEU A 178 15.28 -9.84 11.74
CA LEU A 178 16.31 -8.92 11.26
C LEU A 178 17.31 -9.69 10.40
N MET A 179 17.53 -9.21 9.19
CA MET A 179 18.42 -9.83 8.21
C MET A 179 19.73 -9.05 8.08
N PRO A 180 20.87 -9.73 7.84
CA PRO A 180 22.19 -9.11 7.67
C PRO A 180 22.35 -8.48 6.28
N MET A 181 21.42 -7.60 5.93
CA MET A 181 21.41 -6.84 4.67
C MET A 181 21.00 -5.41 4.93
N ILE A 182 21.44 -4.50 4.05
CA ILE A 182 21.22 -3.05 4.23
C ILE A 182 19.77 -2.68 3.90
N ARG A 183 19.24 -3.14 2.77
CA ARG A 183 17.90 -2.78 2.28
C ARG A 183 17.14 -4.00 1.75
N GLY A 184 15.85 -4.04 2.04
CA GLY A 184 14.92 -5.02 1.49
C GLY A 184 14.06 -5.66 2.57
N MET A 185 12.80 -5.91 2.25
CA MET A 185 11.86 -6.60 3.12
C MET A 185 11.20 -7.70 2.31
N GLN A 186 11.07 -8.88 2.93
CA GLN A 186 10.22 -9.95 2.44
C GLN A 186 9.14 -10.23 3.49
N SER A 187 7.93 -10.54 3.06
CA SER A 187 6.89 -11.10 3.91
C SER A 187 6.40 -12.39 3.29
N THR A 188 6.46 -13.46 4.07
CA THR A 188 5.93 -14.77 3.72
C THR A 188 4.69 -14.99 4.57
N ILE A 189 3.54 -14.99 3.91
CA ILE A 189 2.23 -15.00 4.54
C ILE A 189 1.58 -16.36 4.27
N TYR A 190 1.24 -17.07 5.33
CA TYR A 190 0.53 -18.34 5.27
C TYR A 190 -0.90 -18.10 5.68
N LEU A 191 -1.84 -18.55 4.85
CA LEU A 191 -3.27 -18.37 5.08
C LEU A 191 -4.07 -19.59 4.66
N GLU A 192 -5.26 -19.72 5.21
CA GLU A 192 -6.26 -20.70 4.79
C GLU A 192 -7.12 -20.08 3.67
N MET A 193 -7.38 -20.85 2.62
CA MET A 193 -8.31 -20.49 1.55
C MET A 193 -9.73 -20.85 1.97
N ALA A 194 -10.71 -20.10 1.46
CA ALA A 194 -12.11 -20.45 1.68
C ALA A 194 -12.48 -21.77 0.97
N PRO A 195 -13.51 -22.49 1.46
CA PRO A 195 -13.92 -23.76 0.86
C PRO A 195 -14.21 -23.64 -0.65
N GLY A 196 -13.55 -24.47 -1.46
CA GLY A 196 -13.71 -24.48 -2.91
C GLY A 196 -12.85 -23.48 -3.69
N VAL A 197 -12.11 -22.60 -3.00
CA VAL A 197 -11.18 -21.66 -3.63
C VAL A 197 -9.88 -22.37 -3.99
N THR A 198 -9.37 -22.07 -5.17
CA THR A 198 -8.10 -22.57 -5.69
C THR A 198 -7.02 -21.48 -5.67
N ILE A 199 -5.77 -21.89 -5.79
CA ILE A 199 -4.64 -20.96 -5.95
C ILE A 199 -4.79 -20.09 -7.19
N GLU A 200 -5.41 -20.63 -8.24
CA GLU A 200 -5.64 -19.89 -9.47
C GLU A 200 -6.63 -18.74 -9.25
N ASP A 201 -7.67 -18.95 -8.44
CA ASP A 201 -8.63 -17.90 -8.09
C ASP A 201 -7.95 -16.77 -7.33
N LEU A 202 -7.05 -17.10 -6.38
CA LEU A 202 -6.26 -16.10 -5.67
C LEU A 202 -5.31 -15.35 -6.61
N TYR A 203 -4.64 -16.05 -7.51
CA TYR A 203 -3.74 -15.45 -8.48
C TYR A 203 -4.49 -14.47 -9.40
N GLN A 204 -5.66 -14.87 -9.92
CA GLN A 204 -6.49 -14.01 -10.76
C GLN A 204 -7.01 -12.79 -9.99
N GLN A 205 -7.44 -12.98 -8.74
CA GLN A 205 -7.91 -11.87 -7.93
C GLN A 205 -6.80 -10.85 -7.67
N LEU A 206 -5.59 -11.31 -7.33
CA LEU A 206 -4.42 -10.43 -7.19
C LEU A 206 -4.11 -9.72 -8.50
N LYS A 207 -4.21 -10.43 -9.63
CA LYS A 207 -3.95 -9.84 -10.95
C LYS A 207 -4.91 -8.70 -11.25
N ILE A 208 -6.22 -8.95 -11.09
CA ILE A 208 -7.27 -7.95 -11.33
C ILE A 208 -7.10 -6.76 -10.39
N SER A 209 -6.78 -7.02 -9.12
CA SER A 209 -6.68 -5.97 -8.11
C SER A 209 -5.50 -5.03 -8.33
N TYR A 210 -4.43 -5.52 -8.97
CA TYR A 210 -3.19 -4.78 -9.17
C TYR A 210 -2.86 -4.50 -10.65
N GLU A 211 -3.78 -4.77 -11.58
CA GLU A 211 -3.53 -4.59 -13.02
C GLU A 211 -3.22 -3.13 -13.39
N ASP A 212 -3.87 -2.19 -12.72
CA ASP A 212 -3.70 -0.74 -12.94
C ASP A 212 -2.67 -0.10 -11.98
N GLU A 213 -2.04 -0.89 -11.10
CA GLU A 213 -1.12 -0.40 -10.07
C GLU A 213 0.34 -0.53 -10.52
N GLU A 214 0.94 0.58 -10.96
CA GLU A 214 2.34 0.62 -11.46
C GLU A 214 3.33 -0.02 -10.49
N PHE A 215 3.21 0.26 -9.19
CA PHE A 215 4.20 -0.16 -8.21
C PHE A 215 3.97 -1.55 -7.64
N VAL A 216 2.85 -2.21 -7.93
CA VAL A 216 2.57 -3.57 -7.42
C VAL A 216 2.57 -4.54 -8.57
N VAL A 217 3.62 -5.34 -8.67
CA VAL A 217 3.81 -6.28 -9.77
C VAL A 217 3.54 -7.69 -9.29
N LEU A 218 2.43 -8.28 -9.75
CA LEU A 218 2.21 -9.72 -9.64
C LEU A 218 3.12 -10.44 -10.63
N LEU A 219 4.05 -11.25 -10.11
CA LEU A 219 4.98 -12.02 -10.92
C LEU A 219 4.28 -13.21 -11.59
N GLU A 220 4.89 -13.70 -12.68
CA GLU A 220 4.44 -14.93 -13.33
C GLU A 220 4.38 -16.11 -12.34
N ARG A 221 3.45 -17.04 -12.58
CA ARG A 221 3.24 -18.22 -11.72
C ARG A 221 4.56 -18.98 -11.51
N GLY A 222 4.81 -19.35 -10.25
CA GLY A 222 6.01 -20.09 -9.87
C GLY A 222 7.28 -19.24 -9.71
N VAL A 223 7.27 -17.97 -10.12
CA VAL A 223 8.41 -17.06 -9.94
C VAL A 223 8.44 -16.54 -8.52
N VAL A 224 9.50 -16.87 -7.78
CA VAL A 224 9.69 -16.41 -6.40
C VAL A 224 10.16 -14.95 -6.37
N PRO A 225 9.45 -14.03 -5.70
CA PRO A 225 9.90 -12.66 -5.53
C PRO A 225 11.22 -12.60 -4.75
N ARG A 226 12.11 -11.67 -5.12
CA ARG A 226 13.42 -11.50 -4.49
C ARG A 226 13.68 -10.06 -4.13
N THR A 227 14.12 -9.79 -2.91
CA THR A 227 14.38 -8.44 -2.40
C THR A 227 15.39 -7.67 -3.24
N HIS A 228 16.33 -8.36 -3.90
CA HIS A 228 17.30 -7.72 -4.79
C HIS A 228 16.67 -7.05 -6.02
N ASN A 229 15.55 -7.57 -6.53
CA ASN A 229 14.93 -7.07 -7.77
C ASN A 229 14.25 -5.72 -7.56
N VAL A 230 13.80 -5.44 -6.34
CA VAL A 230 13.09 -4.21 -5.96
C VAL A 230 14.02 -3.19 -5.30
N ARG A 231 15.31 -3.51 -5.17
CA ARG A 231 16.26 -2.69 -4.41
C ARG A 231 16.45 -1.31 -5.06
N GLY A 232 16.20 -0.25 -4.31
CA GLY A 232 16.34 1.13 -4.80
C GLY A 232 15.20 1.59 -5.71
N SER A 233 14.10 0.85 -5.74
CA SER A 233 12.89 1.19 -6.47
C SER A 233 11.69 1.32 -5.53
N ASN A 234 10.57 1.82 -6.04
CA ASN A 234 9.29 1.83 -5.33
C ASN A 234 8.43 0.58 -5.63
N TYR A 235 8.97 -0.40 -6.37
CA TYR A 235 8.21 -1.59 -6.72
C TYR A 235 8.05 -2.55 -5.53
N CYS A 236 6.88 -3.18 -5.49
CA CYS A 236 6.55 -4.32 -4.65
C CYS A 236 6.26 -5.50 -5.57
N PHE A 237 7.03 -6.58 -5.44
CA PHE A 237 6.79 -7.80 -6.22
C PHE A 237 6.06 -8.81 -5.34
N ILE A 238 4.96 -9.35 -5.84
CA ILE A 238 4.10 -10.30 -5.14
C ILE A 238 3.90 -11.57 -5.97
N ASN A 239 3.75 -12.72 -5.31
CA ASN A 239 3.24 -13.93 -5.93
C ASN A 239 2.52 -14.81 -4.90
N VAL A 240 1.74 -15.77 -5.38
CA VAL A 240 1.01 -16.76 -4.59
C VAL A 240 1.39 -18.18 -5.00
N PHE A 241 1.49 -19.06 -4.01
CA PHE A 241 1.91 -20.46 -4.17
C PHE A 241 0.97 -21.38 -3.39
N PRO A 242 0.78 -22.63 -3.85
CA PRO A 242 0.14 -23.66 -3.04
C PRO A 242 0.99 -23.97 -1.79
N ASP A 243 0.34 -24.08 -0.64
CA ASP A 243 0.95 -24.72 0.53
C ASP A 243 0.91 -26.26 0.33
N ARG A 244 1.85 -26.96 0.95
CA ARG A 244 1.82 -28.43 1.05
C ARG A 244 0.59 -28.91 1.82
N ILE A 245 0.12 -28.11 2.78
CA ILE A 245 -1.10 -28.39 3.54
C ILE A 245 -2.31 -28.06 2.64
N PRO A 246 -3.21 -29.03 2.38
CA PRO A 246 -4.39 -28.79 1.55
C PRO A 246 -5.25 -27.65 2.08
N GLY A 247 -5.78 -26.83 1.17
CA GLY A 247 -6.63 -25.68 1.51
C GLY A 247 -5.87 -24.47 2.05
N ARG A 248 -4.52 -24.46 2.01
CA ARG A 248 -3.71 -23.29 2.37
C ARG A 248 -2.94 -22.73 1.18
N ALA A 249 -2.62 -21.45 1.26
CA ALA A 249 -1.81 -20.74 0.30
C ALA A 249 -0.66 -20.00 1.00
N ILE A 250 0.40 -19.77 0.24
CA ILE A 250 1.55 -18.98 0.65
C ILE A 250 1.62 -17.77 -0.27
N ILE A 251 1.47 -16.58 0.28
CA ILE A 251 1.72 -15.33 -0.44
C ILE A 251 3.11 -14.84 -0.06
N THR A 252 3.94 -14.55 -1.06
CA THR A 252 5.24 -13.92 -0.86
C THR A 252 5.20 -12.53 -1.44
N SER A 253 5.62 -11.53 -0.68
CA SER A 253 5.83 -10.17 -1.18
C SER A 253 7.23 -9.68 -0.81
N VAL A 254 7.82 -8.90 -1.70
CA VAL A 254 9.10 -8.21 -1.46
C VAL A 254 9.00 -6.74 -1.84
N LYS A 255 9.60 -5.89 -1.02
CA LYS A 255 9.67 -4.44 -1.25
C LYS A 255 10.95 -3.87 -0.68
N LEU A 256 11.20 -2.59 -0.94
CA LEU A 256 12.27 -1.86 -0.29
C LEU A 256 11.91 -1.53 1.16
N VAL A 257 12.89 -1.60 2.07
CA VAL A 257 12.79 -0.97 3.40
C VAL A 257 13.18 0.49 3.25
N ALA A 258 12.24 1.38 3.60
CA ALA A 258 12.49 2.82 3.64
C ALA A 258 13.31 3.19 4.88
N ASP A 259 14.21 4.15 4.72
CA ASP A 259 15.03 4.74 5.79
C ASP A 259 14.47 6.11 6.17
#